data_AF-A0A367E794-F1
#
_entry.id   AF-A0A367E794-F1
#
_cell.length_a   1.000
_cell.length_b   1.000
_cell.length_c   1.000
_cell.angle_alpha   90.00
_cell.angle_beta   90.00
_cell.angle_gamma   90.00
#
_symmetry.space_group_name_H-M   'P 1'
#
loop_
_entity.id
_entity.type
_entity.pdbx_description
1 polymer ?
#
loop_
_entity_poly.entity_id
_entity_poly.type
_entity_poly.pdbx_seq_one_letter_code
_entity_poly.pdbx_strand_id
1 'polypeptide(L)'
;MTAPTTIHQAAPPHQPAAPDQPSGPAPGAAGSAAPCGPRPCWSADPYTDALRSGHGPLFLRRTDGWLLPLDVERWCASADAADLSVLRLCEGSVLDVGCGPGRLVAALAGLGSRALGIDVSQEAVTRTVGLGATALCRSVFEALPGEGRWGSVLLLDGNIGIGGRPGALLDRCGELLAPGGLLLAEAAPVDVDERVEVRIDDGRGAGEPVGQPFPWARVGARALLRYAAHAGWSRAAQWESGGRSFLALRRSRTAPPAVRTASHSAEAAKSPTVSHSQCSA
;
A
#
# COMPACT_ATOMS: atom_id res chain seq x y z
N MET A 1 2.28 76.90 -19.77
CA MET A 1 2.70 76.33 -18.47
C MET A 1 2.76 74.82 -18.71
N THR A 2 3.87 74.09 -18.67
CA THR A 2 5.19 74.28 -18.04
C THR A 2 6.18 73.32 -18.74
N ALA A 3 7.45 73.71 -18.73
CA ALA A 3 8.60 73.11 -19.41
C ALA A 3 9.05 71.73 -18.87
N PRO A 4 9.93 71.00 -19.59
CA PRO A 4 10.53 69.75 -19.13
C PRO A 4 11.75 69.99 -18.22
N THR A 5 11.98 69.13 -17.23
CA THR A 5 13.16 69.20 -16.35
C THR A 5 14.01 67.94 -16.47
N THR A 6 15.21 68.15 -17.02
CA THR A 6 16.39 67.28 -16.97
C THR A 6 17.03 67.32 -15.58
N ILE A 7 17.41 66.16 -15.01
CA ILE A 7 18.39 66.06 -13.91
C ILE A 7 19.21 64.78 -14.18
N HIS A 8 20.42 64.86 -14.74
CA HIS A 8 21.74 65.17 -14.14
C HIS A 8 22.36 64.01 -13.34
N GLN A 9 23.39 63.43 -13.95
CA GLN A 9 24.29 62.40 -13.46
C GLN A 9 25.33 63.05 -12.54
N ALA A 10 25.59 62.48 -11.37
CA ALA A 10 26.69 62.89 -10.48
C ALA A 10 27.47 61.65 -10.00
N ALA A 11 28.79 61.70 -10.20
CA ALA A 11 29.77 60.71 -9.76
C ALA A 11 30.11 60.86 -8.27
N PRO A 12 30.53 59.79 -7.57
CA PRO A 12 31.24 59.90 -6.30
C PRO A 12 32.78 59.90 -6.47
N PRO A 13 33.53 60.43 -5.50
CA PRO A 13 34.91 60.87 -5.65
C PRO A 13 35.99 59.81 -5.37
N HIS A 14 37.19 60.08 -5.90
CA HIS A 14 38.48 59.45 -5.59
C HIS A 14 39.08 59.94 -4.26
N GLN A 15 39.72 59.04 -3.49
CA GLN A 15 41.04 59.17 -2.81
C GLN A 15 41.21 58.09 -1.70
N PRO A 16 42.43 57.81 -1.17
CA PRO A 16 43.75 57.59 -1.80
C PRO A 16 44.38 56.25 -1.35
N ALA A 17 45.61 55.96 -1.81
CA ALA A 17 46.32 54.68 -1.66
C ALA A 17 47.07 54.45 -0.32
N ALA A 18 47.42 53.17 -0.12
CA ALA A 18 47.96 52.39 1.00
C ALA A 18 49.21 52.90 1.78
N PRO A 19 49.61 52.19 2.85
CA PRO A 19 50.81 51.35 2.68
C PRO A 19 50.81 49.95 3.34
N ASP A 20 51.55 49.08 2.65
CA ASP A 20 52.37 47.91 3.01
C ASP A 20 51.88 46.69 3.83
N GLN A 21 52.17 45.55 3.18
CA GLN A 21 52.01 44.15 3.54
C GLN A 21 53.07 43.67 4.55
N PRO A 22 52.83 42.50 5.17
CA PRO A 22 53.86 41.47 5.07
C PRO A 22 53.32 40.18 4.45
N SER A 23 54.13 39.72 3.50
CA SER A 23 54.15 38.46 2.75
C SER A 23 53.70 37.19 3.50
N GLY A 24 52.72 36.49 2.91
CA GLY A 24 52.36 35.09 3.17
C GLY A 24 52.31 34.28 1.85
N PRO A 25 52.49 32.95 1.88
CA PRO A 25 52.98 32.18 0.74
C PRO A 25 51.94 31.84 -0.33
N ALA A 26 52.46 31.48 -1.50
CA ALA A 26 51.81 31.14 -2.78
C ALA A 26 50.66 30.11 -2.71
N PRO A 27 49.77 30.06 -3.73
CA PRO A 27 48.52 29.31 -3.67
C PRO A 27 48.72 27.80 -3.83
N GLY A 28 48.03 27.06 -2.96
CA GLY A 28 47.21 25.89 -3.28
C GLY A 28 47.83 24.80 -4.15
N ALA A 29 48.50 23.85 -3.49
CA ALA A 29 48.57 22.49 -4.01
C ALA A 29 47.15 21.95 -4.21
N ALA A 30 46.90 21.42 -5.40
CA ALA A 30 45.65 20.83 -5.85
C ALA A 30 45.19 19.70 -4.91
N GLY A 31 44.28 20.03 -4.00
CA GLY A 31 43.33 19.07 -3.45
C GLY A 31 42.16 18.98 -4.42
N SER A 32 42.04 17.86 -5.12
CA SER A 32 40.93 17.51 -5.99
C SER A 32 39.59 17.63 -5.24
N ALA A 33 38.98 18.81 -5.29
CA ALA A 33 37.56 18.95 -5.08
C ALA A 33 36.90 18.23 -6.26
N ALA A 34 36.42 17.02 -6.00
CA ALA A 34 35.66 16.25 -6.96
C ALA A 34 34.60 17.17 -7.59
N PRO A 35 34.44 17.16 -8.93
CA PRO A 35 33.36 17.91 -9.54
C PRO A 35 32.07 17.46 -8.85
N CYS A 36 31.32 18.42 -8.33
CA CYS A 36 29.96 18.20 -7.90
C CYS A 36 29.25 17.63 -9.12
N GLY A 37 29.13 16.30 -9.15
CA GLY A 37 28.46 15.59 -10.24
C GLY A 37 27.07 16.18 -10.41
N PRO A 38 26.46 16.06 -11.60
CA PRO A 38 25.08 16.49 -11.77
C PRO A 38 24.26 15.89 -10.62
N ARG A 39 23.70 16.76 -9.77
CA ARG A 39 22.67 16.37 -8.80
C ARG A 39 21.66 15.53 -9.58
N PRO A 40 21.27 14.32 -9.13
CA PRO A 40 20.28 13.57 -9.87
C PRO A 40 19.03 14.43 -9.98
N CYS A 41 18.79 14.90 -11.20
CA CYS A 41 17.62 15.67 -11.55
C CYS A 41 16.46 14.69 -11.46
N TRP A 42 15.70 14.73 -10.36
CA TRP A 42 14.29 14.33 -10.30
C TRP A 42 13.89 13.21 -11.28
N SER A 43 14.55 12.06 -11.24
CA SER A 43 14.02 10.89 -11.92
C SER A 43 12.89 10.37 -11.03
N ALA A 44 11.73 11.01 -11.19
CA ALA A 44 10.48 10.42 -10.77
C ALA A 44 10.45 9.00 -11.33
N ASP A 45 10.19 8.03 -10.46
CA ASP A 45 10.02 6.66 -10.92
C ASP A 45 8.86 6.63 -11.94
N PRO A 46 8.86 5.69 -12.89
CA PRO A 46 7.87 5.71 -13.97
C PRO A 46 6.42 5.67 -13.50
N TYR A 47 6.16 5.11 -12.31
CA TYR A 47 4.82 5.13 -11.72
C TYR A 47 4.44 6.55 -11.27
N THR A 48 5.33 7.26 -10.58
CA THR A 48 5.13 8.68 -10.23
C THR A 48 4.85 9.54 -11.45
N ASP A 49 5.60 9.38 -12.54
CA ASP A 49 5.37 10.18 -13.75
C ASP A 49 4.07 9.83 -14.46
N ALA A 50 3.71 8.55 -14.55
CA ALA A 50 2.45 8.11 -15.13
C ALA A 50 1.24 8.60 -14.31
N LEU A 51 1.34 8.56 -12.98
CA LEU A 51 0.34 9.17 -12.13
C LEU A 51 0.27 10.67 -12.40
N ARG A 52 1.40 11.39 -12.45
CA ARG A 52 1.42 12.84 -12.68
C ARG A 52 0.79 13.24 -14.02
N SER A 53 1.06 12.51 -15.09
CA SER A 53 0.46 12.74 -16.40
C SER A 53 -1.01 12.30 -16.46
N GLY A 54 -1.42 11.36 -15.60
CA GLY A 54 -2.72 10.70 -15.67
C GLY A 54 -2.84 9.71 -16.83
N HIS A 55 -1.73 9.36 -17.47
CA HIS A 55 -1.69 8.57 -18.69
C HIS A 55 -0.49 7.63 -18.71
N GLY A 56 -0.70 6.44 -19.27
CA GLY A 56 0.36 5.47 -19.53
C GLY A 56 1.21 5.82 -20.77
N PRO A 57 1.94 4.83 -21.31
CA PRO A 57 1.92 3.43 -20.91
C PRO A 57 2.70 3.17 -19.61
N LEU A 58 2.22 2.23 -18.81
CA LEU A 58 2.90 1.75 -17.62
C LEU A 58 2.71 0.23 -17.51
N PHE A 59 3.75 -0.47 -17.07
CA PHE A 59 3.76 -1.92 -16.97
C PHE A 59 4.43 -2.41 -15.69
N LEU A 60 4.05 -3.62 -15.28
CA LEU A 60 4.93 -4.49 -14.51
C LEU A 60 5.74 -5.33 -15.50
N ARG A 61 7.06 -5.16 -15.53
CA ARG A 61 7.97 -5.97 -16.34
C ARG A 61 8.53 -7.13 -15.51
N ARG A 62 8.25 -8.36 -15.95
CA ARG A 62 8.83 -9.59 -15.40
C ARG A 62 10.30 -9.76 -15.82
N THR A 63 11.02 -10.60 -15.09
CA THR A 63 12.42 -10.95 -15.41
C THR A 63 12.59 -11.69 -16.74
N ASP A 64 11.54 -12.39 -17.20
CA ASP A 64 11.48 -13.04 -18.53
C ASP A 64 11.12 -12.08 -19.68
N GLY A 65 10.98 -10.78 -19.38
CA GLY A 65 10.67 -9.75 -20.36
C GLY A 65 9.17 -9.55 -20.64
N TRP A 66 8.29 -10.38 -20.06
CA TRP A 66 6.85 -10.19 -20.24
C TRP A 66 6.37 -8.91 -19.56
N LEU A 67 5.54 -8.16 -20.27
CA LEU A 67 4.92 -6.91 -19.82
C LEU A 67 3.46 -7.15 -19.43
N LEU A 68 3.13 -6.68 -18.23
CA LEU A 68 1.78 -6.67 -17.71
C LEU A 68 1.28 -5.22 -17.68
N PRO A 69 0.29 -4.85 -18.50
CA PRO A 69 -0.18 -3.48 -18.58
C PRO A 69 -0.88 -3.04 -17.28
N LEU A 70 -0.63 -1.80 -16.90
CA LEU A 70 -1.28 -1.09 -15.81
C LEU A 70 -2.16 0.01 -16.41
N ASP A 71 -3.42 0.06 -16.00
CA ASP A 71 -4.44 0.95 -16.58
C ASP A 71 -4.48 2.29 -15.82
N VAL A 72 -3.46 3.10 -16.05
CA VAL A 72 -3.25 4.38 -15.36
C VAL A 72 -4.41 5.33 -15.60
N GLU A 73 -4.91 5.38 -16.83
CA GLU A 73 -6.06 6.19 -17.22
C GLU A 73 -7.31 5.83 -16.39
N ARG A 74 -7.62 4.53 -16.25
CA ARG A 74 -8.73 4.09 -15.39
C ARG A 74 -8.48 4.46 -13.94
N TRP A 75 -7.25 4.30 -13.44
CA TRP A 75 -6.93 4.63 -12.06
C TRP A 75 -7.13 6.12 -11.77
N CYS A 76 -6.71 7.00 -12.69
CA CYS A 76 -6.86 8.44 -12.57
C CYS A 76 -8.27 8.97 -12.90
N ALA A 77 -9.12 8.17 -13.55
CA ALA A 77 -10.51 8.51 -13.79
C ALA A 77 -11.36 8.45 -12.52
N SER A 78 -12.60 8.94 -12.61
CA SER A 78 -13.60 8.73 -11.55
C SER A 78 -14.01 7.25 -11.46
N ALA A 79 -14.44 6.83 -10.27
CA ALA A 79 -14.94 5.47 -10.05
C ALA A 79 -16.08 5.12 -11.04
N ASP A 80 -15.95 3.99 -11.72
CA ASP A 80 -16.90 3.54 -12.73
C ASP A 80 -18.03 2.66 -12.14
N ALA A 81 -18.91 2.13 -13.00
CA ALA A 81 -20.00 1.27 -12.55
C ALA A 81 -19.53 -0.03 -11.89
N ALA A 82 -18.36 -0.55 -12.27
CA ALA A 82 -17.77 -1.74 -11.65
C ALA A 82 -17.22 -1.40 -10.26
N ASP A 83 -16.51 -0.29 -10.11
CA ASP A 83 -16.07 0.22 -8.81
C ASP A 83 -17.28 0.45 -7.88
N LEU A 84 -18.33 1.14 -8.36
CA LEU A 84 -19.55 1.37 -7.58
C LEU A 84 -20.28 0.06 -7.20
N SER A 85 -20.14 -1.01 -7.98
CA SER A 85 -20.68 -2.33 -7.61
C SER A 85 -20.01 -2.91 -6.37
N VAL A 86 -18.72 -2.62 -6.19
CA VAL A 86 -17.94 -3.00 -5.00
C VAL A 86 -18.28 -2.08 -3.83
N LEU A 87 -18.27 -0.76 -4.03
CA LEU A 87 -18.46 0.21 -2.95
C LEU A 87 -19.84 0.08 -2.27
N ARG A 88 -20.86 -0.37 -3.01
CA ARG A 88 -22.20 -0.67 -2.45
C ARG A 88 -22.23 -1.82 -1.44
N LEU A 89 -21.23 -2.70 -1.46
CA LEU A 89 -21.10 -3.80 -0.51
C LEU A 89 -20.23 -3.44 0.70
N CYS A 90 -19.57 -2.28 0.70
CA CYS A 90 -18.77 -1.84 1.83
C CYS A 90 -19.64 -1.64 3.08
N GLU A 91 -19.11 -2.13 4.20
CA GLU A 91 -19.67 -2.00 5.53
C GLU A 91 -18.71 -1.19 6.43
N GLY A 92 -19.27 -0.32 7.28
CA GLY A 92 -18.50 0.43 8.27
C GLY A 92 -17.46 1.40 7.65
N SER A 93 -16.34 1.58 8.35
CA SER A 93 -15.21 2.32 7.79
C SER A 93 -14.41 1.46 6.83
N VAL A 94 -13.88 2.08 5.78
CA VAL A 94 -13.22 1.37 4.66
C VAL A 94 -11.75 1.72 4.58
N LEU A 95 -10.90 0.70 4.46
CA LEU A 95 -9.49 0.84 4.13
C LEU A 95 -9.25 0.39 2.69
N ASP A 96 -8.71 1.27 1.85
CA ASP A 96 -8.32 0.96 0.48
C ASP A 96 -6.81 0.72 0.40
N VAL A 97 -6.42 -0.54 0.16
CA VAL A 97 -5.01 -0.96 0.16
C VAL A 97 -4.44 -0.85 -1.25
N GLY A 98 -3.39 -0.05 -1.42
CA GLY A 98 -2.86 0.30 -2.74
C GLY A 98 -3.82 1.23 -3.48
N CYS A 99 -4.24 2.31 -2.83
CA CYS A 99 -5.32 3.17 -3.31
C CYS A 99 -4.99 3.93 -4.61
N GLY A 100 -3.71 3.96 -5.00
CA GLY A 100 -3.24 4.68 -6.18
C GLY A 100 -3.66 6.14 -6.14
N PRO A 101 -4.07 6.74 -7.28
CA PRO A 101 -4.50 8.14 -7.35
C PRO A 101 -5.87 8.40 -6.67
N GLY A 102 -6.43 7.44 -5.94
CA GLY A 102 -7.47 7.71 -4.94
C GLY A 102 -8.91 7.67 -5.43
N ARG A 103 -9.19 7.16 -6.64
CA ARG A 103 -10.55 7.20 -7.22
C ARG A 103 -11.61 6.54 -6.31
N LEU A 104 -11.25 5.43 -5.66
CA LEU A 104 -12.17 4.68 -4.80
C LEU A 104 -12.38 5.39 -3.46
N VAL A 105 -11.31 5.92 -2.87
CA VAL A 105 -11.36 6.68 -1.62
C VAL A 105 -12.17 7.96 -1.80
N ALA A 106 -11.98 8.67 -2.92
CA ALA A 106 -12.75 9.85 -3.28
C ALA A 106 -14.23 9.53 -3.49
N ALA A 107 -14.54 8.43 -4.19
CA ALA A 107 -15.92 7.98 -4.37
C ALA A 107 -16.59 7.61 -3.03
N LEU A 108 -15.88 6.89 -2.15
CA LEU A 108 -16.36 6.57 -0.80
C LEU A 108 -16.63 7.83 0.02
N ALA A 109 -15.74 8.82 -0.03
CA ALA A 109 -15.93 10.10 0.64
C ALA A 109 -17.16 10.84 0.09
N GLY A 110 -17.35 10.86 -1.24
CA GLY A 110 -18.54 11.42 -1.89
C GLY A 110 -19.84 10.72 -1.51
N LEU A 111 -19.79 9.44 -1.16
CA LEU A 111 -20.91 8.65 -0.62
C LEU A 111 -21.10 8.84 0.91
N GLY A 112 -20.31 9.70 1.56
CA GLY A 112 -20.36 9.94 3.01
C GLY A 112 -19.74 8.84 3.87
N SER A 113 -18.98 7.91 3.26
CA SER A 113 -18.30 6.83 3.98
C SER A 113 -17.00 7.32 4.61
N ARG A 114 -16.66 6.79 5.80
CA ARG A 114 -15.35 7.02 6.41
C ARG A 114 -14.34 6.10 5.72
N ALA A 115 -13.48 6.67 4.89
CA ALA A 115 -12.48 5.90 4.13
C ALA A 115 -11.06 6.43 4.35
N LEU A 116 -10.09 5.51 4.32
CA LEU A 116 -8.66 5.81 4.29
C LEU A 116 -8.03 5.02 3.12
N GLY A 117 -7.31 5.71 2.25
CA GLY A 117 -6.40 5.07 1.29
C GLY A 117 -5.00 4.91 1.87
N ILE A 118 -4.34 3.81 1.55
CA ILE A 118 -2.89 3.66 1.75
C ILE A 118 -2.21 3.33 0.42
N ASP A 119 -1.06 3.95 0.18
CA ASP A 119 -0.20 3.64 -0.96
C ASP A 119 1.26 3.89 -0.55
N VAL A 120 2.22 3.23 -1.21
CA VAL A 120 3.65 3.46 -0.98
C VAL A 120 4.19 4.64 -1.79
N SER A 121 3.44 5.12 -2.77
CA SER A 121 3.78 6.30 -3.58
C SER A 121 3.26 7.59 -2.94
N GLN A 122 4.19 8.52 -2.70
CA GLN A 122 3.85 9.85 -2.22
C GLN A 122 2.99 10.63 -3.25
N GLU A 123 3.17 10.40 -4.56
CA GLU A 123 2.37 11.03 -5.61
C GLU A 123 0.92 10.53 -5.56
N ALA A 124 0.71 9.22 -5.42
CA ALA A 124 -0.61 8.60 -5.25
C ALA A 124 -1.39 9.21 -4.07
N VAL A 125 -0.71 9.34 -2.93
CA VAL A 125 -1.27 9.96 -1.72
C VAL A 125 -1.58 11.43 -1.92
N THR A 126 -0.66 12.19 -2.53
CA THR A 126 -0.85 13.63 -2.80
C THR A 126 -2.06 13.86 -3.70
N ARG A 127 -2.24 13.04 -4.74
CA ARG A 127 -3.42 13.08 -5.60
C ARG A 127 -4.70 12.74 -4.86
N THR A 128 -4.70 11.68 -4.06
CA THR A 128 -5.86 11.28 -3.27
C THR A 128 -6.30 12.39 -2.32
N VAL A 129 -5.35 13.05 -1.64
CA VAL A 129 -5.63 14.22 -0.80
C VAL A 129 -6.13 15.41 -1.61
N GLY A 130 -5.57 15.63 -2.80
CA GLY A 130 -6.03 16.66 -3.75
C GLY A 130 -7.47 16.47 -4.22
N LEU A 131 -7.97 15.23 -4.23
CA LEU A 131 -9.39 14.90 -4.49
C LEU A 131 -10.30 15.13 -3.26
N GLY A 132 -9.76 15.63 -2.15
CA GLY A 132 -10.50 15.83 -0.89
C GLY A 132 -10.69 14.55 -0.07
N ALA A 133 -9.99 13.47 -0.41
CA ALA A 133 -10.06 12.20 0.31
C ALA A 133 -8.91 12.05 1.34
N THR A 134 -9.02 11.07 2.24
CA THR A 134 -7.98 10.81 3.25
C THR A 134 -7.04 9.72 2.76
N ALA A 135 -5.74 9.98 2.70
CA ALA A 135 -4.73 8.99 2.36
C ALA A 135 -3.47 9.09 3.21
N LEU A 136 -2.74 7.98 3.29
CA LEU A 136 -1.50 7.83 4.06
C LEU A 136 -0.43 7.11 3.22
N CYS A 137 0.77 7.70 3.15
CA CYS A 137 1.92 7.07 2.49
C CYS A 137 2.49 5.96 3.39
N ARG A 138 2.08 4.70 3.14
CA ARG A 138 2.41 3.56 3.99
C ARG A 138 2.18 2.23 3.30
N SER A 139 3.03 1.25 3.58
CA SER A 139 2.82 -0.15 3.20
C SER A 139 1.75 -0.82 4.04
N VAL A 140 0.94 -1.71 3.45
CA VAL A 140 -0.04 -2.53 4.18
C VAL A 140 0.60 -3.43 5.24
N PHE A 141 1.88 -3.77 5.08
CA PHE A 141 2.62 -4.61 6.01
C PHE A 141 3.20 -3.84 7.21
N GLU A 142 3.10 -2.51 7.21
CA GLU A 142 3.46 -1.67 8.36
C GLU A 142 2.26 -1.46 9.29
N ALA A 143 2.52 -0.95 10.50
CA ALA A 143 1.47 -0.61 11.45
C ALA A 143 0.54 0.47 10.88
N LEU A 144 -0.76 0.23 10.84
CA LEU A 144 -1.76 1.14 10.28
C LEU A 144 -2.63 1.76 11.39
N PRO A 145 -3.22 2.94 11.16
CA PRO A 145 -4.30 3.40 12.01
C PRO A 145 -5.52 2.46 11.85
N GLY A 146 -6.28 2.27 12.92
CA GLY A 146 -7.55 1.55 12.82
C GLY A 146 -7.46 0.02 12.77
N GLU A 147 -6.29 -0.60 12.99
CA GLU A 147 -6.16 -2.07 12.99
C GLU A 147 -7.19 -2.75 13.91
N GLY A 148 -7.76 -3.85 13.43
CA GLY A 148 -8.84 -4.59 14.08
C GLY A 148 -10.18 -3.84 14.14
N ARG A 149 -10.35 -2.72 13.43
CA ARG A 149 -11.57 -1.88 13.50
C ARG A 149 -12.17 -1.52 12.15
N TRP A 150 -11.50 -1.85 11.03
CA TRP A 150 -12.04 -1.57 9.70
C TRP A 150 -13.26 -2.47 9.43
N GLY A 151 -14.36 -1.87 8.97
CA GLY A 151 -15.54 -2.65 8.57
C GLY A 151 -15.31 -3.34 7.23
N SER A 152 -14.59 -2.67 6.33
CA SER A 152 -14.20 -3.22 5.03
C SER A 152 -12.75 -2.91 4.66
N VAL A 153 -12.14 -3.84 3.91
CA VAL A 153 -10.83 -3.66 3.27
C VAL A 153 -10.98 -3.94 1.78
N LEU A 154 -10.36 -3.11 0.94
CA LEU A 154 -10.39 -3.22 -0.51
C LEU A 154 -9.03 -3.68 -1.05
N LEU A 155 -9.05 -4.62 -2.01
CA LEU A 155 -7.91 -5.07 -2.81
C LEU A 155 -8.30 -5.10 -4.30
N LEU A 156 -8.41 -3.93 -4.93
CA LEU A 156 -8.83 -3.79 -6.33
C LEU A 156 -7.62 -3.62 -7.25
N ASP A 157 -7.82 -3.66 -8.57
CA ASP A 157 -6.78 -3.43 -9.58
C ASP A 157 -5.57 -4.37 -9.50
N GLY A 158 -5.80 -5.60 -9.02
CA GLY A 158 -4.76 -6.61 -8.86
C GLY A 158 -3.99 -6.48 -7.54
N ASN A 159 -4.42 -5.64 -6.60
CA ASN A 159 -3.74 -5.42 -5.31
C ASN A 159 -3.65 -6.67 -4.42
N ILE A 160 -4.42 -7.73 -4.71
CA ILE A 160 -4.18 -9.07 -4.13
C ILE A 160 -2.76 -9.61 -4.41
N GLY A 161 -2.08 -9.05 -5.42
CA GLY A 161 -0.71 -9.34 -5.80
C GLY A 161 0.37 -8.73 -4.92
N ILE A 162 0.04 -7.75 -4.06
CA ILE A 162 1.01 -7.00 -3.24
C ILE A 162 1.83 -7.95 -2.36
N GLY A 163 3.16 -7.81 -2.41
CA GLY A 163 4.11 -8.64 -1.68
C GLY A 163 4.29 -10.05 -2.22
N GLY A 164 3.62 -10.41 -3.32
CA GLY A 164 3.76 -11.71 -4.02
C GLY A 164 3.32 -12.94 -3.22
N ARG A 165 2.71 -12.75 -2.06
CA ARG A 165 2.27 -13.82 -1.16
C ARG A 165 0.79 -13.63 -0.80
N PRO A 166 -0.15 -14.03 -1.68
CA PRO A 166 -1.58 -13.78 -1.47
C PRO A 166 -2.12 -14.27 -0.12
N GLY A 167 -1.70 -15.46 0.33
CA GLY A 167 -2.08 -15.97 1.66
C GLY A 167 -1.64 -15.05 2.82
N ALA A 168 -0.41 -14.55 2.78
CA ALA A 168 0.09 -13.65 3.82
C ALA A 168 -0.61 -12.28 3.79
N LEU A 169 -0.95 -11.79 2.60
CA LEU A 169 -1.76 -10.56 2.45
C LEU A 169 -3.18 -10.77 3.00
N LEU A 170 -3.80 -11.92 2.75
CA LEU A 170 -5.11 -12.26 3.31
C LEU A 170 -5.07 -12.36 4.84
N ASP A 171 -4.03 -12.97 5.42
CA ASP A 171 -3.82 -13.00 6.86
C ASP A 171 -3.70 -11.57 7.42
N ARG A 172 -2.89 -10.73 6.76
CA ARG A 172 -2.73 -9.31 7.12
C ARG A 172 -4.06 -8.56 7.06
N CYS A 173 -4.84 -8.70 5.99
CA CYS A 173 -6.18 -8.10 5.91
C CYS A 173 -7.10 -8.55 7.05
N GLY A 174 -6.94 -9.77 7.54
CA GLY A 174 -7.69 -10.29 8.69
C GLY A 174 -7.36 -9.61 10.01
N GLU A 175 -6.14 -9.09 10.17
CA GLU A 175 -5.73 -8.28 11.33
C GLU A 175 -6.27 -6.84 11.25
N LEU A 176 -6.45 -6.33 10.03
CA LEU A 176 -6.95 -4.97 9.80
C LEU A 176 -8.45 -4.87 10.05
N LEU A 177 -9.20 -5.93 9.71
CA LEU A 177 -10.65 -5.96 9.81
C LEU A 177 -11.15 -6.14 11.25
N ALA A 178 -12.25 -5.48 11.56
CA ALA A 178 -13.06 -5.79 12.73
C ALA A 178 -13.61 -7.23 12.66
N PRO A 179 -13.95 -7.84 13.80
CA PRO A 179 -14.63 -9.14 13.81
C PRO A 179 -15.89 -9.11 12.91
N GLY A 180 -15.93 -10.03 11.94
CA GLY A 180 -17.01 -10.10 10.96
C GLY A 180 -16.89 -9.12 9.80
N GLY A 181 -15.83 -8.32 9.71
CA GLY A 181 -15.60 -7.38 8.61
C GLY A 181 -15.44 -8.06 7.23
N LEU A 182 -15.52 -7.25 6.18
CA LEU A 182 -15.59 -7.69 4.80
C LEU A 182 -14.31 -7.36 4.02
N LEU A 183 -13.69 -8.35 3.40
CA LEU A 183 -12.65 -8.12 2.39
C LEU A 183 -13.29 -8.16 1.01
N LEU A 184 -13.13 -7.10 0.23
CA LEU A 184 -13.58 -7.01 -1.16
C LEU A 184 -12.35 -7.00 -2.07
N ALA A 185 -12.22 -8.00 -2.92
CA ALA A 185 -11.03 -8.19 -3.76
C ALA A 185 -11.41 -8.36 -5.23
N GLU A 186 -10.62 -7.77 -6.12
CA GLU A 186 -10.66 -8.05 -7.55
C GLU A 186 -9.72 -9.21 -7.88
N ALA A 187 -10.23 -10.16 -8.64
CA ALA A 187 -9.45 -11.25 -9.19
C ALA A 187 -9.06 -10.95 -10.64
N ALA A 188 -7.93 -11.50 -11.08
CA ALA A 188 -7.56 -11.47 -12.48
C ALA A 188 -8.69 -12.10 -13.35
N PRO A 189 -8.97 -11.54 -14.54
CA PRO A 189 -10.06 -12.02 -15.41
C PRO A 189 -9.74 -13.38 -16.08
N VAL A 190 -8.55 -13.92 -15.83
CA VAL A 190 -8.08 -15.21 -16.36
C VAL A 190 -7.80 -16.17 -15.19
N ASP A 191 -7.89 -17.48 -15.45
CA ASP A 191 -7.49 -18.49 -14.47
C ASP A 191 -5.97 -18.51 -14.37
N VAL A 192 -5.43 -17.85 -13.34
CA VAL A 192 -3.99 -17.69 -13.10
C VAL A 192 -3.67 -17.81 -11.61
N ASP A 193 -2.53 -18.40 -11.29
CA ASP A 193 -1.96 -18.48 -9.95
C ASP A 193 -0.44 -18.44 -10.12
N GLU A 194 0.13 -17.25 -10.22
CA GLU A 194 1.57 -17.07 -10.41
C GLU A 194 2.15 -16.08 -9.42
N ARG A 195 3.42 -16.29 -9.10
CA ARG A 195 4.26 -15.40 -8.27
C ARG A 195 5.51 -15.12 -9.07
N VAL A 196 5.81 -13.85 -9.24
CA VAL A 196 6.85 -13.37 -10.15
C VAL A 196 7.59 -12.21 -9.49
N GLU A 197 8.84 -12.01 -9.88
CA GLU A 197 9.53 -10.74 -9.62
C GLU A 197 9.28 -9.79 -10.78
N VAL A 198 8.88 -8.57 -10.45
CA VAL A 198 8.56 -7.52 -11.41
C VAL A 198 9.23 -6.21 -11.05
N ARG A 199 9.34 -5.33 -12.02
CA ARG A 199 9.71 -3.92 -11.83
C ARG A 199 8.70 -3.04 -12.55
N ILE A 200 8.58 -1.79 -12.14
CA ILE A 200 7.78 -0.79 -12.87
C ILE A 200 8.54 -0.39 -14.15
N ASP A 201 7.82 -0.25 -15.26
CA ASP A 201 8.40 0.05 -16.57
C ASP A 201 7.44 0.94 -17.40
N ASP A 202 7.98 1.92 -18.14
CA ASP A 202 7.21 2.82 -19.03
C ASP A 202 7.18 2.35 -20.49
N GLY A 203 7.69 1.15 -20.78
CA GLY A 203 7.77 0.58 -22.12
C GLY A 203 8.82 1.22 -23.03
N ARG A 204 9.59 2.23 -22.57
CA ARG A 204 10.53 2.97 -23.44
C ARG A 204 11.84 2.24 -23.71
N GLY A 205 12.12 1.14 -23.00
CA GLY A 205 13.11 0.12 -23.36
C GLY A 205 14.57 0.57 -23.57
N ALA A 206 14.89 1.84 -23.34
CA ALA A 206 16.16 2.46 -23.73
C ALA A 206 16.94 3.10 -22.56
N GLY A 207 16.46 2.94 -21.32
CA GLY A 207 17.12 3.45 -20.12
C GLY A 207 17.54 2.32 -19.17
N GLU A 208 18.46 2.63 -18.26
CA GLU A 208 18.74 1.78 -17.11
C GLU A 208 17.43 1.48 -16.36
N PRO A 209 17.17 0.22 -15.95
CA PRO A 209 15.97 -0.12 -15.20
C PRO A 209 15.83 0.77 -13.96
N VAL A 210 14.73 1.52 -13.87
CA VAL A 210 14.46 2.38 -12.71
C VAL A 210 13.69 1.56 -11.66
N GLY A 211 14.24 1.49 -10.45
CA GLY A 211 13.64 0.79 -9.32
C GLY A 211 14.11 -0.67 -9.16
N GLN A 212 14.08 -1.15 -7.92
CA GLN A 212 14.44 -2.54 -7.60
C GLN A 212 13.29 -3.48 -7.95
N PRO A 213 13.58 -4.71 -8.42
CA PRO A 213 12.57 -5.75 -8.54
C PRO A 213 11.87 -6.01 -7.21
N PHE A 214 10.59 -6.35 -7.26
CA PHE A 214 9.79 -6.71 -6.10
C PHE A 214 8.86 -7.90 -6.42
N PRO A 215 8.48 -8.69 -5.41
CA PRO A 215 7.60 -9.82 -5.60
C PRO A 215 6.15 -9.36 -5.84
N TRP A 216 5.52 -9.97 -6.84
CA TRP A 216 4.13 -9.74 -7.22
C TRP A 216 3.42 -11.06 -7.51
N ALA A 217 2.13 -11.13 -7.22
CA ALA A 217 1.32 -12.29 -7.55
C ALA A 217 0.16 -11.90 -8.49
N ARG A 218 -0.23 -12.82 -9.36
CA ARG A 218 -1.46 -12.71 -10.15
C ARG A 218 -2.34 -13.89 -9.86
N VAL A 219 -3.56 -13.57 -9.48
CA VAL A 219 -4.48 -14.52 -8.88
C VAL A 219 -5.84 -14.35 -9.51
N GLY A 220 -6.29 -15.37 -10.25
CA GLY A 220 -7.66 -15.49 -10.73
C GLY A 220 -8.61 -15.98 -9.62
N ALA A 221 -9.92 -15.93 -9.87
CA ALA A 221 -10.93 -16.15 -8.84
C ALA A 221 -10.82 -17.52 -8.15
N ARG A 222 -10.50 -18.59 -8.92
CA ARG A 222 -10.32 -19.95 -8.37
C ARG A 222 -9.15 -20.02 -7.39
N ALA A 223 -8.01 -19.44 -7.77
CA ALA A 223 -6.82 -19.40 -6.92
C ALA A 223 -7.05 -18.55 -5.67
N LEU A 224 -7.70 -17.40 -5.83
CA LEU A 224 -8.05 -16.52 -4.71
C LEU A 224 -8.94 -17.24 -3.70
N LEU A 225 -9.95 -17.99 -4.16
CA LEU A 225 -10.80 -18.80 -3.27
C LEU A 225 -10.02 -19.90 -2.54
N ARG A 226 -9.03 -20.54 -3.19
CA ARG A 226 -8.15 -21.51 -2.52
C ARG A 226 -7.32 -20.84 -1.43
N TYR A 227 -6.66 -19.72 -1.72
CA TYR A 227 -5.89 -18.98 -0.71
C TYR A 227 -6.77 -18.51 0.44
N ALA A 228 -7.95 -17.98 0.13
CA ALA A 228 -8.95 -17.56 1.09
C ALA A 228 -9.33 -18.71 2.04
N ALA A 229 -9.68 -19.88 1.51
CA ALA A 229 -10.03 -21.05 2.33
C ALA A 229 -8.90 -21.47 3.28
N HIS A 230 -7.65 -21.48 2.81
CA HIS A 230 -6.49 -21.82 3.65
C HIS A 230 -6.22 -20.79 4.74
N ALA A 231 -6.49 -19.50 4.48
CA ALA A 231 -6.38 -18.42 5.45
C ALA A 231 -7.64 -18.27 6.35
N GLY A 232 -8.56 -19.24 6.31
CA GLY A 232 -9.77 -19.25 7.15
C GLY A 232 -10.86 -18.28 6.68
N TRP A 233 -10.84 -17.87 5.42
CA TRP A 233 -11.88 -17.05 4.81
C TRP A 233 -12.93 -17.90 4.09
N SER A 234 -14.15 -17.38 4.05
CA SER A 234 -15.28 -17.95 3.32
C SER A 234 -15.84 -16.91 2.35
N ARG A 235 -16.33 -17.38 1.20
CA ARG A 235 -16.93 -16.52 0.18
C ARG A 235 -18.32 -16.09 0.62
N ALA A 236 -18.51 -14.79 0.80
CA ALA A 236 -19.82 -14.18 1.04
C ALA A 236 -20.54 -13.87 -0.28
N ALA A 237 -19.80 -13.37 -1.28
CA ALA A 237 -20.34 -13.10 -2.61
C ALA A 237 -19.23 -13.22 -3.69
N GLN A 238 -19.66 -13.39 -4.93
CA GLN A 238 -18.82 -13.26 -6.12
C GLN A 238 -19.70 -12.78 -7.27
N TRP A 239 -19.21 -11.81 -8.02
CA TRP A 239 -19.93 -11.23 -9.14
C TRP A 239 -18.95 -10.67 -10.17
N GLU A 240 -19.49 -10.35 -11.34
CA GLU A 240 -18.76 -9.68 -12.40
C GLU A 240 -19.43 -8.34 -12.71
N SER A 241 -18.62 -7.33 -13.02
CA SER A 241 -19.10 -6.03 -13.49
C SER A 241 -18.02 -5.38 -14.37
N GLY A 242 -18.41 -4.84 -15.51
CA GLY A 242 -17.44 -4.21 -16.44
C GLY A 242 -16.33 -5.15 -16.93
N GLY A 243 -16.60 -6.45 -17.04
CA GLY A 243 -15.59 -7.45 -17.42
C GLY A 243 -14.56 -7.78 -16.33
N ARG A 244 -14.74 -7.26 -15.11
CA ARG A 244 -13.90 -7.52 -13.94
C ARG A 244 -14.61 -8.49 -13.00
N SER A 245 -13.86 -9.38 -12.36
CA SER A 245 -14.37 -10.39 -11.42
C SER A 245 -14.04 -9.98 -9.99
N PHE A 246 -15.06 -9.93 -9.13
CA PHE A 246 -14.92 -9.51 -7.73
C PHE A 246 -15.37 -10.60 -6.77
N LEU A 247 -14.75 -10.61 -5.59
CA LEU A 247 -15.11 -11.49 -4.49
C LEU A 247 -15.29 -10.68 -3.20
N ALA A 248 -16.31 -11.03 -2.44
CA ALA A 248 -16.47 -10.59 -1.07
C ALA A 248 -16.19 -11.78 -0.14
N LEU A 249 -15.26 -11.61 0.80
CA LEU A 249 -14.74 -12.64 1.68
C LEU A 249 -14.95 -12.23 3.14
N ARG A 250 -15.41 -13.17 3.96
CA ARG A 250 -15.47 -13.02 5.42
C ARG A 250 -14.64 -14.07 6.11
N ARG A 251 -13.94 -13.67 7.17
CA ARG A 251 -13.20 -14.62 8.00
C ARG A 251 -14.21 -15.50 8.73
N SER A 252 -14.07 -16.81 8.58
CA SER A 252 -14.80 -17.76 9.41
C SER A 252 -14.42 -17.50 10.87
N ARG A 253 -15.41 -17.44 11.77
CA ARG A 253 -15.11 -17.37 13.20
C ARG A 253 -14.37 -18.66 13.55
N THR A 254 -13.07 -18.59 13.80
CA THR A 254 -12.40 -19.66 14.52
C THR A 254 -13.08 -19.75 15.88
N ALA A 255 -13.82 -20.84 16.12
CA ALA A 255 -14.22 -21.17 17.47
C ALA A 255 -12.93 -21.21 18.33
N PRO A 256 -12.91 -20.63 19.53
CA PRO A 256 -11.79 -20.85 20.43
C PRO A 256 -11.60 -22.37 20.59
N PRO A 257 -10.34 -22.86 20.67
CA PRO A 257 -10.10 -24.28 20.91
C PRO A 257 -10.91 -24.67 22.16
N ALA A 258 -11.75 -25.70 22.03
CA ALA A 258 -12.54 -26.19 23.15
C ALA A 258 -11.56 -26.48 24.30
N VAL A 259 -11.70 -25.74 25.40
CA VAL A 259 -11.03 -26.06 26.65
C VAL A 259 -11.46 -27.48 26.97
N ARG A 260 -10.54 -28.45 26.85
CA ARG A 260 -10.74 -29.79 27.39
C ARG A 260 -10.83 -29.59 28.90
N THR A 261 -12.05 -29.47 29.40
CA THR A 261 -12.33 -29.68 30.82
C THR A 261 -11.94 -31.11 31.11
N ALA A 262 -10.77 -31.30 31.72
CA ALA A 262 -10.41 -32.55 32.34
C ALA A 262 -11.43 -32.77 33.46
N SER A 263 -12.42 -33.62 33.18
CA SER A 263 -13.24 -34.24 34.21
C SER A 263 -12.33 -35.15 35.03
N HIS A 264 -11.74 -34.61 36.09
CA HIS A 264 -11.27 -35.42 37.19
C HIS A 264 -12.50 -35.91 37.95
N SER A 265 -13.03 -37.04 37.50
CA SER A 265 -13.91 -37.86 38.32
C SER A 265 -13.14 -38.26 39.58
N ALA A 266 -13.71 -37.91 40.72
CA ALA A 266 -13.23 -38.29 42.04
C ALA A 266 -13.27 -39.82 42.19
N GLU A 267 -12.14 -40.42 42.51
CA GLU A 267 -12.09 -41.76 43.08
C GLU A 267 -11.88 -41.61 44.58
N ALA A 268 -12.95 -41.87 45.33
CA ALA A 268 -12.96 -41.82 46.78
C ALA A 268 -12.14 -42.98 47.36
N ALA A 269 -10.99 -42.67 47.96
CA ALA A 269 -10.27 -43.61 48.80
C ALA A 269 -11.09 -43.90 50.08
N LYS A 270 -11.63 -45.12 50.18
CA LYS A 270 -12.13 -45.68 51.45
C LYS A 270 -10.94 -46.20 52.26
N SER A 271 -10.60 -45.52 53.35
CA SER A 271 -9.75 -46.06 54.42
C SER A 271 -10.52 -47.15 55.19
N PRO A 272 -9.91 -48.29 55.54
CA PRO A 272 -10.53 -49.27 56.43
C PRO A 272 -10.33 -48.87 57.90
N THR A 273 -11.44 -48.77 58.63
CA THR A 273 -11.46 -48.75 60.09
C THR A 273 -11.20 -50.17 60.60
N VAL A 274 -10.06 -50.36 61.27
CA VAL A 274 -9.80 -51.56 62.09
C VAL A 274 -10.62 -51.42 63.37
N SER A 275 -11.54 -52.36 63.61
CA SER A 275 -12.20 -52.55 64.89
C SER A 275 -11.84 -53.93 65.43
N HIS A 276 -11.37 -53.96 66.67
CA HIS A 276 -11.00 -55.13 67.43
C HIS A 276 -12.20 -56.06 67.67
N SER A 277 -11.96 -57.37 67.63
CA SER A 277 -12.83 -58.35 68.28
C SER A 277 -11.96 -59.40 68.95
N GLN A 278 -12.01 -59.41 70.28
CA GLN A 278 -11.53 -60.48 71.15
C GLN A 278 -12.53 -61.64 71.10
N CYS A 279 -12.02 -62.87 71.03
CA CYS A 279 -12.74 -64.05 71.52
C CYS A 279 -11.73 -65.09 72.03
N SER A 280 -12.13 -65.74 73.11
CA SER A 280 -11.37 -66.50 74.08
C SER A 280 -10.81 -67.85 73.60
N ALA A 281 -9.65 -68.23 74.16
CA ALA A 281 -9.37 -69.51 74.83
C ALA A 281 -7.99 -69.43 75.49
#